data_AF-A0AAI9MME2-F1
#
_entry.id   AF-A0AAI9MME2-F1
#
_cell.length_a   1.000
_cell.length_b   1.000
_cell.length_c   1.000
_cell.angle_alpha   90.00
_cell.angle_beta   90.00
_cell.angle_gamma   90.00
#
_symmetry.space_group_name_H-M   'P 1'
#
loop_
_entity.id
_entity.type
_entity.pdbx_description
1 polymer ?
#
loop_
_entity_poly.entity_id
_entity_poly.type
_entity_poly.pdbx_seq_one_letter_code
_entity_poly.pdbx_strand_id
1 'polypeptide(L)' 'MSSEAMKMALAKQLTITLQNLGAPVELLCIVGSYGDTQIDSDVLESLEQYNDRGTCMEVIIAPEFTWKPGLGGAA' A
#
# COMPACT_ATOMS: atom_id res chain seq x y z
N MET A 1 -16.72 14.90 -19.80
CA MET A 1 -15.73 14.62 -18.73
C MET A 1 -14.55 13.91 -19.37
N SER A 2 -13.31 14.23 -18.99
CA SER A 2 -12.16 13.44 -19.44
C SER A 2 -12.17 12.06 -18.77
N SER A 3 -11.57 11.07 -19.44
CA SER A 3 -11.36 9.70 -18.90
C SER A 3 -10.76 9.75 -17.49
N GLU A 4 -9.72 10.57 -17.31
CA GLU A 4 -8.99 10.67 -16.03
C GLU A 4 -9.86 11.24 -14.90
N ALA A 5 -10.69 12.25 -15.18
CA ALA A 5 -11.61 12.79 -14.18
C ALA A 5 -12.64 11.73 -13.72
N MET A 6 -13.07 10.85 -14.64
CA MET A 6 -13.97 9.75 -14.33
C MET A 6 -13.29 8.69 -13.48
N LYS A 7 -12.06 8.28 -13.83
CA LYS A 7 -11.29 7.31 -13.04
C LYS A 7 -11.02 7.81 -11.63
N MET A 8 -10.64 9.08 -11.47
CA MET A 8 -10.46 9.69 -10.15
C MET A 8 -11.75 9.71 -9.32
N ALA A 9 -12.89 9.96 -9.94
CA ALA A 9 -14.18 9.90 -9.25
C ALA A 9 -14.52 8.48 -8.78
N LEU A 10 -14.23 7.47 -9.62
CA LEU A 10 -14.40 6.06 -9.27
C LEU A 10 -13.49 5.64 -8.12
N ALA A 11 -12.20 5.97 -8.17
CA ALA A 11 -11.25 5.67 -7.10
C ALA A 11 -11.70 6.29 -5.75
N LYS A 12 -12.14 7.56 -5.76
CA LYS A 12 -12.68 8.21 -4.55
C LYS A 12 -13.91 7.50 -3.98
N GLN A 13 -14.87 7.12 -4.83
CA GLN A 13 -16.07 6.40 -4.39
C GLN A 13 -15.74 4.99 -3.88
N LEU A 14 -14.77 4.32 -4.50
CA LEU A 14 -14.28 3.02 -4.04
C LEU A 14 -13.62 3.14 -2.66
N THR A 15 -12.74 4.14 -2.44
CA THR A 15 -12.13 4.39 -1.13
C THR A 15 -13.17 4.63 -0.03
N ILE A 16 -14.19 5.46 -0.31
CA ILE A 16 -15.29 5.71 0.64
C ILE A 16 -16.06 4.43 0.95
N THR A 17 -16.36 3.64 -0.08
CA THR A 17 -17.11 2.38 0.07
C THR A 17 -16.33 1.39 0.92
N LEU A 18 -15.05 1.19 0.64
CA LEU A 18 -14.17 0.32 1.42
C LEU A 18 -14.06 0.79 2.86
N GLN A 19 -13.94 2.09 3.10
CA GLN A 19 -13.90 2.66 4.45
C GLN A 19 -15.19 2.34 5.23
N ASN A 20 -16.36 2.50 4.59
CA ASN A 20 -17.65 2.20 5.21
C ASN A 20 -17.85 0.71 5.51
N LEU A 21 -17.23 -0.17 4.71
CA LEU A 21 -17.23 -1.62 4.95
C LEU A 21 -16.22 -2.05 6.02
N GLY A 22 -15.43 -1.12 6.59
CA GLY A 22 -14.40 -1.43 7.57
C GLY A 22 -13.20 -2.14 6.95
N ALA A 23 -12.89 -1.86 5.67
CA ALA A 23 -11.73 -2.41 5.01
C ALA A 23 -10.44 -2.07 5.76
N PRO A 24 -9.46 -3.00 5.78
CA PRO A 24 -8.17 -2.76 6.42
C PRO A 24 -7.42 -1.59 5.76
N VAL A 25 -6.59 -0.92 6.56
CA VAL A 25 -5.90 0.32 6.15
C VAL A 25 -5.06 0.11 4.89
N GLU A 26 -4.47 -1.06 4.73
CA GLU A 26 -3.65 -1.40 3.56
C GLU A 26 -4.47 -1.34 2.27
N LEU A 27 -5.67 -1.91 2.26
CA LEU A 27 -6.57 -1.86 1.11
C LEU A 27 -7.05 -0.43 0.82
N LEU A 28 -7.24 0.38 1.86
CA LEU A 28 -7.55 1.81 1.72
C LEU A 28 -6.36 2.60 1.15
N CYS A 29 -5.13 2.25 1.51
CA CYS A 29 -3.92 2.87 0.98
C CYS A 29 -3.74 2.56 -0.50
N ILE A 30 -3.94 1.30 -0.92
CA ILE A 30 -3.83 0.90 -2.33
C ILE A 30 -4.76 1.76 -3.21
N VAL A 31 -6.05 1.82 -2.88
CA VAL A 31 -7.02 2.57 -3.70
C VAL A 31 -6.87 4.08 -3.53
N GLY A 32 -6.52 4.54 -2.32
CA GLY A 32 -6.37 5.95 -2.00
C GLY A 32 -5.18 6.63 -2.69
N SER A 33 -4.15 5.87 -3.07
CA SER A 33 -2.96 6.37 -3.77
C SER A 33 -3.15 6.54 -5.29
N TYR A 34 -4.29 6.11 -5.83
CA TYR A 34 -4.61 6.23 -7.26
C TYR A 34 -4.61 7.69 -7.73
N GLY A 35 -3.76 8.00 -8.71
CA GLY A 35 -3.63 9.33 -9.30
C GLY A 35 -2.86 10.35 -8.46
N ASP A 36 -2.34 9.96 -7.29
CA ASP A 36 -1.39 10.73 -6.49
C ASP A 36 0.02 10.17 -6.66
N THR A 37 0.24 8.96 -6.17
CA THR A 37 1.54 8.26 -6.22
C THR A 37 1.54 7.00 -7.09
N GLN A 38 0.37 6.52 -7.49
CA GLN A 38 0.20 5.27 -8.24
C GLN A 38 -0.65 5.47 -9.51
N ILE A 39 -0.28 4.77 -10.58
CA ILE A 39 -1.04 4.72 -11.84
C ILE A 39 -1.95 3.47 -11.90
N ASP A 40 -2.76 3.36 -12.95
CA ASP A 40 -3.72 2.26 -13.17
C ASP A 40 -3.11 0.87 -12.95
N SER A 41 -1.94 0.61 -13.54
CA SER A 41 -1.26 -0.69 -13.43
C SER A 41 -0.81 -0.99 -12.00
N ASP A 42 -0.28 -0.01 -11.29
CA ASP A 42 0.29 -0.20 -9.94
C ASP A 42 -0.82 -0.54 -8.93
N VAL A 43 -1.97 0.13 -9.05
CA VAL A 43 -3.14 -0.13 -8.21
C VAL A 43 -3.71 -1.50 -8.51
N LEU A 44 -3.84 -1.87 -9.78
CA LEU A 44 -4.34 -3.20 -10.18
C LEU A 44 -3.43 -4.31 -9.65
N GLU A 45 -2.12 -4.19 -9.86
CA GLU A 45 -1.15 -5.14 -9.36
C GLU A 45 -1.24 -5.25 -7.83
N SER A 46 -1.25 -4.11 -7.12
CA SER A 46 -1.35 -4.11 -5.65
C SER A 46 -2.63 -4.78 -5.14
N LEU A 47 -3.76 -4.58 -5.83
CA LEU A 47 -5.03 -5.26 -5.51
C LEU A 47 -4.97 -6.76 -5.79
N GLU A 48 -4.33 -7.19 -6.88
CA GLU A 48 -4.14 -8.61 -7.19
C GLU A 48 -3.24 -9.29 -6.13
N GLN A 49 -2.14 -8.64 -5.76
CA GLN A 49 -1.26 -9.13 -4.69
C GLN A 49 -2.00 -9.22 -3.36
N TYR A 50 -2.79 -8.20 -3.02
CA TYR A 50 -3.62 -8.19 -1.82
C TYR A 50 -4.66 -9.32 -1.82
N ASN A 51 -5.30 -9.59 -2.95
CA ASN A 51 -6.27 -10.69 -3.08
C ASN A 51 -5.63 -12.07 -2.90
N ASP A 52 -4.40 -12.25 -3.38
CA ASP A 52 -3.66 -13.52 -3.28
C ASP A 52 -3.11 -13.76 -1.86
N ARG A 53 -2.50 -12.73 -1.26
CA ARG A 53 -1.70 -12.87 -0.02
C ARG A 53 -2.32 -12.22 1.22
N GLY A 54 -3.36 -11.40 1.06
CA GLY A 54 -3.92 -10.56 2.13
C GLY A 54 -3.09 -9.31 2.45
N THR A 55 -2.00 -9.08 1.72
CA THR A 55 -1.09 -7.92 1.80
C THR A 55 -0.46 -7.68 0.43
N CYS A 56 -0.19 -6.42 0.09
CA CYS A 56 0.59 -6.05 -1.09
C CYS A 56 2.04 -5.66 -0.75
N MET A 57 2.41 -5.68 0.53
CA MET A 57 3.79 -5.45 0.95
C MET A 57 4.60 -6.73 0.79
N GLU A 58 5.76 -6.63 0.15
CA GLU A 58 6.73 -7.72 0.23
C GLU A 58 7.23 -7.87 1.67
N VAL A 59 7.35 -9.12 2.11
CA VAL A 59 8.07 -9.43 3.34
C VAL A 59 9.54 -9.07 3.08
N ILE A 60 9.97 -7.90 3.55
CA ILE A 60 11.39 -7.57 3.60
C ILE A 60 12.01 -8.62 4.54
N ILE A 61 12.77 -9.56 3.95
CA ILE A 61 13.50 -10.58 4.69
C ILE A 61 14.26 -9.86 5.81
N ALA A 62 14.02 -10.30 7.06
CA ALA A 62 14.64 -9.70 8.23
C ALA A 62 16.14 -9.49 7.97
N PRO A 63 16.72 -8.33 8.32
CA PRO A 63 18.11 -8.05 8.01
C PRO A 63 18.98 -9.16 8.60
N GLU A 64 19.77 -9.82 7.75
CA GLU A 64 20.70 -10.88 8.17
C GLU A 64 21.68 -10.38 9.24
N PHE A 65 21.86 -9.06 9.33
CA PHE A 65 22.74 -8.41 10.28
C PHE A 65 22.00 -7.37 11.13
N THR A 66 21.83 -7.69 12.42
CA THR A 66 21.45 -6.72 13.45
C THR A 66 22.72 -6.19 14.09
N TRP A 67 23.09 -4.95 13.78
CA TRP A 67 24.20 -4.28 14.47
C TRP A 67 23.92 -4.20 15.97
N LYS A 68 24.86 -4.65 16.80
CA LYS A 68 24.83 -4.45 18.24
C LYS A 68 25.91 -3.44 18.63
N PRO A 69 25.57 -2.35 19.34
CA PRO A 69 26.59 -1.46 19.87
C PRO A 69 27.52 -2.25 20.78
N GLY A 70 28.81 -2.22 20.48
CA GLY A 70 29.82 -2.70 21.42
C GLY A 70 29.74 -1.82 22.66
N LEU A 71 29.54 -2.43 23.83
CA LEU A 71 29.75 -1.73 25.10
C LEU A 71 31.19 -1.23 25.07
N GLY A 72 31.36 0.06 24.84
CA GLY A 72 32.67 0.71 24.77
C GLY A 72 33.38 0.52 26.11
N GLY A 73 34.20 -0.51 26.20
CA GLY A 73 35.26 -0.59 27.19
C GLY A 73 36.34 0.40 26.77
N ALA A 74 36.22 1.64 27.23
CA ALA A 74 37.36 2.54 27.27
C ALA A 74 37.97 2.43 28.68
N ALA A 75 39.22 1.99 28.69
CA ALA A 75 40.08 1.71 29.83
C ALA A 75 40.60 2.98 30.53
#